data_AF-A0A831SKB1-F1
#
_entry.id   AF-A0A831SKB1-F1
#
_cell.length_a   1.000
_cell.length_b   1.000
_cell.length_c   1.000
_cell.angle_alpha   90.00
_cell.angle_beta   90.00
_cell.angle_gamma   90.00
#
_symmetry.space_group_name_H-M   'P 1'
#
loop_
_entity.id
_entity.type
_entity.pdbx_description
1 polymer ?
#
loop_
_entity_poly.entity_id
_entity_poly.type
_entity_poly.pdbx_seq_one_letter_code
_entity_poly.pdbx_strand_id
1 'polypeptide(L)'
;MKNSFQSVTQKIIPKRFILIIVVISIILPVLANLTPTLADSSQWWDHRWSYRQEIHIPMDTSLNQAKFQPIDMKIKFDYPCWAKNETVNSIRVIFQEEAKIEEIESQIYDLHYIDRDHIDSCNIVCLIPKYADGKEKYYVYYSDTETPPSNYPNHVDVKEVHYNYEYMPGYSISADYYQIEEKGFIPFIIALEGNSLEGSFSQQITRLKPKSIEILPQNSELLASFDFMYYYGNDIDDYSSSYEQLISKKILVDGNLMVKVSVTSKSTRNDLKTTAIYTYYYCPKENKRIYVHVKHEVLKECRVAPGKFSTIDGTFVTFHYYSFRSNSRKELNFGEIPPYAHLYTEDKIVREYKLDTYPHNAPNDWCMRIVDTSDDIDLADIPWSSF
;
A
#
# COMPACT_ATOMS: atom_id res chain seq x y z
N MET A 1 90.87 4.09 17.86
CA MET A 1 89.43 4.28 17.68
C MET A 1 88.76 2.91 17.66
N LYS A 2 87.76 2.71 18.52
CA LYS A 2 86.91 1.51 18.59
C LYS A 2 86.12 1.34 17.28
N ASN A 3 85.90 0.11 16.84
CA ASN A 3 84.55 -0.46 16.82
C ASN A 3 84.54 -1.95 16.50
N SER A 4 83.71 -2.63 17.29
CA SER A 4 83.37 -4.05 17.30
C SER A 4 82.38 -4.43 16.20
N PHE A 5 82.52 -5.62 15.63
CA PHE A 5 81.40 -6.35 15.04
C PHE A 5 81.30 -7.74 15.68
N GLN A 6 80.15 -7.99 16.30
CA GLN A 6 79.76 -9.25 16.92
C GLN A 6 79.33 -10.25 15.85
N SER A 7 79.78 -11.49 15.99
CA SER A 7 79.32 -12.64 15.22
C SER A 7 77.97 -13.13 15.74
N VAL A 8 76.97 -13.22 14.86
CA VAL A 8 75.67 -13.83 15.16
C VAL A 8 75.79 -15.36 15.03
N THR A 9 75.57 -16.07 16.13
CA THR A 9 75.50 -17.53 16.19
C THR A 9 74.13 -18.03 15.73
N GLN A 10 74.08 -18.69 14.57
CA GLN A 10 72.88 -19.42 14.13
C GLN A 10 72.67 -20.65 15.02
N LYS A 11 71.59 -20.64 15.84
CA LYS A 11 71.13 -21.82 16.57
C LYS A 11 70.49 -22.81 15.59
N ILE A 12 71.11 -23.97 15.44
CA ILE A 12 70.60 -25.10 14.67
C ILE A 12 69.38 -25.66 15.41
N ILE A 13 68.18 -25.48 14.84
CA ILE A 13 66.96 -26.11 15.33
C ILE A 13 67.05 -27.61 14.99
N PRO A 14 66.92 -28.52 15.97
CA PRO A 14 67.04 -29.96 15.71
C PRO A 14 65.91 -30.42 14.78
N LYS A 15 66.23 -31.27 13.79
CA LYS A 15 65.28 -31.76 12.75
C LYS A 15 63.97 -32.34 13.30
N ARG A 16 63.97 -32.85 14.54
CA ARG A 16 62.75 -33.34 15.23
C ARG A 16 61.77 -32.21 15.59
N PHE A 17 62.25 -31.01 15.86
CA PHE A 17 61.41 -29.84 16.17
C PHE A 17 60.70 -29.30 14.92
N ILE A 18 61.37 -29.33 13.76
CA ILE A 18 60.78 -28.94 12.47
C ILE A 18 59.66 -29.90 12.09
N LEU A 19 59.84 -31.21 12.29
CA LEU A 19 58.81 -32.21 12.00
C LEU A 19 57.55 -32.00 12.86
N ILE A 20 57.72 -31.66 14.15
CA ILE A 20 56.60 -31.38 15.07
C ILE A 20 55.85 -30.12 14.62
N ILE A 21 56.56 -29.06 14.24
CA ILE A 21 55.95 -27.80 13.76
C ILE A 21 55.17 -28.04 12.45
N VAL A 22 55.71 -28.85 11.53
CA VAL A 22 55.02 -29.18 10.27
C VAL A 22 53.78 -30.03 10.52
N VAL A 23 53.83 -31.03 11.41
CA VAL A 23 52.66 -31.86 11.76
C VAL A 23 51.58 -31.03 12.44
N ILE A 24 51.95 -30.13 13.36
CA ILE A 24 51.01 -29.20 14.02
C ILE A 24 50.39 -28.23 13.00
N SER A 25 51.18 -27.73 12.04
CA SER A 25 50.70 -26.79 11.01
C SER A 25 49.77 -27.45 9.98
N ILE A 26 49.85 -28.76 9.80
CA ILE A 26 48.94 -29.52 8.92
C ILE A 26 47.66 -29.94 9.66
N ILE A 27 47.74 -30.22 10.97
CA ILE A 27 46.59 -30.66 11.76
C ILE A 27 45.70 -29.48 12.20
N LEU A 28 46.26 -28.30 12.49
CA LEU A 28 45.47 -27.13 12.90
C LEU A 28 44.40 -26.68 11.87
N PRO A 29 44.68 -26.59 10.55
CA PRO A 29 43.65 -26.22 9.58
C PRO A 29 42.59 -27.32 9.37
N VAL A 30 42.94 -28.60 9.61
CA VAL A 30 41.96 -29.70 9.56
C VAL A 30 41.01 -29.65 10.76
N LEU A 31 41.48 -29.23 11.94
CA LEU A 31 40.64 -29.01 13.12
C LEU A 31 39.83 -27.70 13.05
N ALA A 32 40.32 -26.66 12.37
CA ALA A 32 39.56 -25.42 12.15
C ALA A 32 38.36 -25.62 11.22
N ASN A 33 38.47 -26.55 10.25
CA ASN A 33 37.37 -26.97 9.38
C ASN A 33 36.42 -28.01 10.02
N LEU A 34 36.70 -28.42 11.27
CA LEU A 34 35.82 -29.23 12.11
C LEU A 34 35.18 -28.39 13.22
N THR A 35 35.12 -27.06 13.05
CA THR A 35 34.00 -26.36 13.66
C THR A 35 32.75 -26.90 12.96
N PRO A 36 31.81 -27.52 13.69
CA PRO A 36 30.46 -27.54 13.18
C PRO A 36 30.18 -26.06 12.90
N THR A 37 29.89 -25.69 11.66
CA THR A 37 28.91 -24.63 11.44
C THR A 37 27.87 -24.91 12.50
N LEU A 38 27.70 -23.99 13.47
CA LEU A 38 26.59 -24.01 14.40
C LEU A 38 25.40 -24.31 13.52
N ALA A 39 24.98 -25.58 13.52
CA ALA A 39 23.80 -26.01 12.83
C ALA A 39 22.78 -25.11 13.46
N ASP A 40 22.25 -24.22 12.63
CA ASP A 40 21.28 -23.22 13.03
C ASP A 40 20.23 -23.97 13.84
N SER A 41 20.35 -23.91 15.16
CA SER A 41 19.41 -24.53 16.07
C SER A 41 18.22 -23.58 16.17
N SER A 42 17.85 -22.95 15.05
CA SER A 42 16.59 -22.29 14.84
C SER A 42 15.52 -23.35 15.07
N GLN A 43 15.06 -23.31 16.32
CA GLN A 43 13.96 -24.08 16.85
C GLN A 43 12.83 -24.09 15.82
N TRP A 44 12.44 -25.31 15.42
CA TRP A 44 11.43 -25.55 14.40
C TRP A 44 10.06 -25.29 15.00
N TRP A 45 9.21 -24.52 14.32
CA TRP A 45 7.90 -24.15 14.86
C TRP A 45 6.94 -25.35 14.96
N ASP A 46 6.76 -26.10 13.86
CA ASP A 46 5.87 -27.25 13.80
C ASP A 46 6.40 -28.33 12.84
N HIS A 47 6.70 -29.52 13.38
CA HIS A 47 7.27 -30.63 12.62
C HIS A 47 6.31 -31.27 11.60
N ARG A 48 5.04 -30.85 11.55
CA ARG A 48 4.10 -31.24 10.49
C ARG A 48 4.39 -30.54 9.16
N TRP A 49 5.16 -29.46 9.18
CA TRP A 49 5.59 -28.73 7.99
C TRP A 49 6.94 -29.23 7.51
N SER A 50 7.05 -29.49 6.20
CA SER A 50 8.24 -30.06 5.58
C SER A 50 9.32 -29.02 5.32
N TYR A 51 8.93 -27.78 5.01
CA TYR A 51 9.84 -26.74 4.52
C TYR A 51 9.66 -25.43 5.29
N ARG A 52 10.73 -24.64 5.33
CA ARG A 52 10.70 -23.25 5.78
C ARG A 52 11.68 -22.39 4.97
N GLN A 53 11.34 -21.12 4.80
CA GLN A 53 12.17 -20.13 4.13
C GLN A 53 12.20 -18.83 4.95
N GLU A 54 13.38 -18.28 5.22
CA GLU A 54 13.51 -16.96 5.86
C GLU A 54 13.03 -15.87 4.88
N ILE A 55 12.21 -14.94 5.37
CA ILE A 55 11.76 -13.78 4.60
C ILE A 55 12.32 -12.50 5.24
N HIS A 56 12.81 -11.61 4.39
CA HIS A 56 13.39 -10.35 4.84
C HIS A 56 12.36 -9.23 4.77
N ILE A 57 12.08 -8.61 5.91
CA ILE A 57 11.16 -7.48 6.01
C ILE A 57 11.89 -6.21 5.55
N PRO A 58 11.41 -5.49 4.52
CA PRO A 58 12.13 -4.38 3.90
C PRO A 58 11.98 -3.06 4.68
N MET A 59 11.91 -3.12 6.01
CA MET A 59 11.85 -1.95 6.88
C MET A 59 12.41 -2.27 8.26
N ASP A 60 12.89 -1.24 8.94
CA ASP A 60 13.32 -1.35 10.34
C ASP A 60 12.09 -1.56 11.24
N THR A 61 11.90 -2.79 11.68
CA THR A 61 10.78 -3.18 12.53
C THR A 61 10.94 -2.70 13.96
N SER A 62 12.10 -2.16 14.38
CA SER A 62 12.27 -1.55 15.71
C SER A 62 11.43 -0.28 15.88
N LEU A 63 11.12 0.42 14.78
CA LEU A 63 10.41 1.69 14.78
C LEU A 63 8.93 1.55 15.19
N ASN A 64 8.44 2.46 16.03
CA ASN A 64 7.03 2.50 16.44
C ASN A 64 6.05 2.62 15.26
N GLN A 65 6.47 3.31 14.19
CA GLN A 65 5.67 3.47 12.99
C GLN A 65 5.52 2.18 12.17
N ALA A 66 6.48 1.24 12.30
CA ALA A 66 6.46 -0.06 11.63
C ALA A 66 5.44 -1.03 12.26
N LYS A 67 5.11 -0.85 13.54
CA LYS A 67 4.11 -1.71 14.21
C LYS A 67 2.78 -1.65 13.49
N PHE A 68 2.17 -2.82 13.30
CA PHE A 68 0.91 -3.00 12.58
C PHE A 68 0.93 -2.55 11.11
N GLN A 69 2.10 -2.26 10.54
CA GLN A 69 2.18 -2.04 9.10
C GLN A 69 2.00 -3.39 8.39
N PRO A 70 1.22 -3.40 7.29
CA PRO A 70 1.16 -4.56 6.43
C PRO A 70 2.48 -4.72 5.68
N ILE A 71 2.90 -5.97 5.55
CA ILE A 71 3.93 -6.41 4.62
C ILE A 71 3.21 -7.15 3.52
N ASP A 72 3.36 -6.71 2.28
CA ASP A 72 2.87 -7.40 1.08
C ASP A 72 4.09 -7.73 0.21
N MET A 73 4.37 -9.02 0.04
CA MET A 73 5.54 -9.47 -0.71
C MET A 73 5.25 -10.72 -1.53
N LYS A 74 5.90 -10.81 -2.68
CA LYS A 74 5.93 -12.01 -3.51
C LYS A 74 6.97 -12.99 -2.99
N ILE A 75 6.58 -14.25 -2.88
CA ILE A 75 7.46 -15.37 -2.51
C ILE A 75 7.46 -16.39 -3.64
N LYS A 76 8.65 -16.93 -3.88
CA LYS A 76 8.87 -18.11 -4.71
C LYS A 76 9.39 -19.21 -3.80
N PHE A 77 8.75 -20.36 -3.83
CA PHE A 77 9.10 -21.51 -3.00
C PHE A 77 10.22 -22.32 -3.63
N ASP A 78 11.14 -22.80 -2.79
CA ASP A 78 12.22 -23.69 -3.23
C ASP A 78 11.70 -25.10 -3.60
N TYR A 79 10.59 -25.51 -2.99
CA TYR A 79 9.90 -26.78 -3.22
C TYR A 79 8.41 -26.55 -3.53
N PRO A 80 7.72 -27.50 -4.19
CA PRO A 80 6.27 -27.43 -4.38
C PRO A 80 5.53 -27.15 -3.07
N CYS A 81 4.65 -26.16 -3.09
CA CYS A 81 3.83 -25.80 -1.94
C CYS A 81 2.39 -26.23 -2.18
N TRP A 82 1.85 -27.05 -1.29
CA TRP A 82 0.45 -27.48 -1.33
C TRP A 82 -0.48 -26.30 -1.04
N ALA A 83 -1.34 -25.99 -2.00
CA ALA A 83 -2.37 -24.95 -1.93
C ALA A 83 -3.48 -25.26 -2.92
N LYS A 84 -4.70 -25.52 -2.42
CA LYS A 84 -5.90 -25.66 -3.25
C LYS A 84 -6.46 -24.29 -3.65
N ASN A 85 -6.39 -23.32 -2.75
CA ASN A 85 -6.77 -21.92 -2.95
C ASN A 85 -6.20 -21.05 -1.81
N GLU A 86 -6.56 -19.77 -1.79
CA GLU A 86 -6.09 -18.76 -0.84
C GLU A 86 -6.44 -19.08 0.63
N THR A 87 -7.48 -19.88 0.87
CA THR A 87 -7.95 -20.25 2.23
C THR A 87 -7.56 -21.67 2.65
N VAL A 88 -7.28 -22.54 1.68
CA VAL A 88 -6.95 -23.96 1.88
C VAL A 88 -5.55 -24.21 1.34
N ASN A 89 -4.56 -23.98 2.20
CA ASN A 89 -3.14 -24.07 1.86
C ASN A 89 -2.28 -24.40 3.09
N SER A 90 -1.03 -24.77 2.81
CA SER A 90 -0.01 -25.06 3.81
C SER A 90 0.83 -23.87 4.25
N ILE A 91 0.57 -22.65 3.80
CA ILE A 91 1.49 -21.54 4.05
C ILE A 91 1.23 -20.95 5.44
N ARG A 92 2.28 -20.78 6.24
CA ARG A 92 2.24 -20.15 7.58
C ARG A 92 3.39 -19.18 7.75
N VAL A 93 3.11 -18.01 8.29
CA VAL A 93 4.13 -17.00 8.60
C VAL A 93 4.44 -17.05 10.09
N ILE A 94 5.72 -17.24 10.42
CA ILE A 94 6.19 -17.42 11.78
C ILE A 94 7.11 -16.27 12.16
N PHE A 95 6.77 -15.59 13.24
CA PHE A 95 7.63 -14.66 13.95
C PHE A 95 8.52 -15.45 14.91
N GLN A 96 9.83 -15.17 14.88
CA GLN A 96 10.80 -15.84 15.74
C GLN A 96 11.79 -14.84 16.33
N GLU A 97 11.79 -14.73 17.66
CA GLU A 97 12.73 -13.89 18.42
C GLU A 97 13.18 -14.66 19.67
N GLU A 98 14.47 -14.99 19.74
CA GLU A 98 15.04 -15.82 20.81
C GLU A 98 14.23 -17.13 21.01
N ALA A 99 13.59 -17.30 22.17
CA ALA A 99 12.75 -18.45 22.50
C ALA A 99 11.27 -18.27 22.12
N LYS A 100 10.87 -17.09 21.66
CA LYS A 100 9.51 -16.78 21.26
C LYS A 100 9.31 -17.18 19.80
N ILE A 101 8.45 -18.16 19.58
CA ILE A 101 8.03 -18.62 18.24
C ILE A 101 6.52 -18.58 18.18
N GLU A 102 6.00 -17.77 17.27
CA GLU A 102 4.57 -17.49 17.17
C GLU A 102 4.15 -17.49 15.71
N GLU A 103 3.09 -18.22 15.40
CA GLU A 103 2.41 -18.07 14.10
C GLU A 103 1.69 -16.73 14.10
N ILE A 104 1.98 -15.91 13.08
CA ILE A 104 1.29 -14.64 12.87
C ILE A 104 0.26 -14.80 11.77
N GLU A 105 -0.85 -14.10 11.94
CA GLU A 105 -1.91 -14.07 10.95
C GLU A 105 -1.36 -13.62 9.59
N SER A 106 -1.76 -14.35 8.55
CA SER A 106 -1.35 -14.08 7.18
C SER A 106 -2.48 -14.32 6.21
N GLN A 107 -2.32 -13.78 5.01
CA GLN A 107 -3.17 -13.97 3.86
C GLN A 107 -2.27 -14.25 2.65
N ILE A 108 -2.72 -15.10 1.73
CA ILE A 108 -2.03 -15.30 0.45
C ILE A 108 -2.95 -14.93 -0.71
N TYR A 109 -2.36 -14.55 -1.85
CA TYR A 109 -3.11 -14.27 -3.08
C TYR A 109 -2.20 -14.42 -4.32
N ASP A 110 -2.76 -14.29 -5.52
CA ASP A 110 -2.05 -14.44 -6.81
C ASP A 110 -1.25 -15.74 -6.90
N LEU A 111 -1.94 -16.87 -6.68
CA LEU A 111 -1.35 -18.21 -6.68
C LEU A 111 -0.91 -18.64 -8.09
N HIS A 112 0.36 -19.02 -8.23
CA HIS A 112 0.89 -19.60 -9.46
C HIS A 112 0.95 -21.12 -9.35
N TYR A 113 -0.06 -21.78 -9.92
CA TYR A 113 -0.19 -23.23 -9.92
C TYR A 113 0.77 -23.91 -10.89
N ILE A 114 1.48 -24.93 -10.39
CA ILE A 114 2.29 -25.85 -11.20
C ILE A 114 1.56 -27.16 -11.50
N ASP A 115 0.54 -27.48 -10.70
CA ASP A 115 -0.43 -28.54 -10.96
C ASP A 115 -1.79 -28.20 -10.30
N ARG A 116 -2.65 -29.20 -10.02
CA ARG A 116 -3.98 -28.96 -9.46
C ARG A 116 -3.97 -28.55 -7.99
N ASP A 117 -2.97 -28.97 -7.23
CA ASP A 117 -2.94 -28.84 -5.76
C ASP A 117 -1.65 -28.17 -5.27
N HIS A 118 -0.71 -27.82 -6.16
CA HIS A 118 0.55 -27.18 -5.81
C HIS A 118 0.80 -25.89 -6.57
N ILE A 119 1.48 -24.99 -5.87
CA ILE A 119 1.97 -23.71 -6.37
C ILE A 119 3.49 -23.64 -6.21
N ASP A 120 4.14 -22.81 -7.02
CA ASP A 120 5.58 -22.47 -6.86
C ASP A 120 5.80 -21.03 -6.38
N SER A 121 4.75 -20.20 -6.38
CA SER A 121 4.82 -18.82 -5.94
C SER A 121 3.44 -18.25 -5.65
N CYS A 122 3.43 -17.26 -4.75
CA CYS A 122 2.26 -16.44 -4.43
C CYS A 122 2.72 -15.12 -3.81
N ASN A 123 1.77 -14.24 -3.53
CA ASN A 123 1.98 -13.11 -2.64
C ASN A 123 1.52 -13.48 -1.22
N ILE A 124 2.17 -12.89 -0.21
CA ILE A 124 1.83 -13.04 1.21
C ILE A 124 1.64 -11.65 1.80
N VAL A 125 0.56 -11.50 2.57
CA VAL A 125 0.28 -10.35 3.43
C VAL A 125 0.33 -10.78 4.89
N CYS A 126 1.05 -10.04 5.73
CA CYS A 126 1.00 -10.18 7.19
C CYS A 126 1.23 -8.82 7.86
N LEU A 127 0.91 -8.69 9.14
CA LEU A 127 1.17 -7.46 9.90
C LEU A 127 2.42 -7.61 10.78
N ILE A 128 3.23 -6.55 10.86
CA ILE A 128 4.30 -6.49 11.87
C ILE A 128 3.66 -6.47 13.27
N PRO A 129 4.01 -7.42 14.16
CA PRO A 129 3.46 -7.45 15.50
C PRO A 129 3.81 -6.20 16.31
N LYS A 130 2.93 -5.83 17.26
CA LYS A 130 3.13 -4.68 18.15
C LYS A 130 4.41 -4.75 18.99
N TYR A 131 4.89 -5.96 19.25
CA TYR A 131 6.01 -6.29 20.11
C TYR A 131 7.31 -6.59 19.35
N ALA A 132 7.31 -6.50 18.01
CA ALA A 132 8.53 -6.55 17.21
C ALA A 132 9.57 -5.55 17.77
N ASP A 133 10.87 -5.79 17.59
CA ASP A 133 11.89 -4.89 18.13
C ASP A 133 13.10 -4.70 17.20
N GLY A 134 13.09 -5.33 16.03
CA GLY A 134 14.18 -5.28 15.05
C GLY A 134 15.14 -6.47 15.14
N LYS A 135 15.05 -7.31 16.18
CA LYS A 135 15.89 -8.50 16.34
C LYS A 135 15.20 -9.78 15.89
N GLU A 136 13.90 -9.74 15.67
CA GLU A 136 13.16 -10.89 15.21
C GLU A 136 13.54 -11.32 13.79
N LYS A 137 13.21 -12.56 13.47
CA LYS A 137 13.20 -13.12 12.13
C LYS A 137 11.81 -13.56 11.75
N TYR A 138 11.54 -13.54 10.45
CA TYR A 138 10.28 -14.01 9.88
C TYR A 138 10.56 -15.19 8.97
N TYR A 139 9.75 -16.23 9.08
CA TYR A 139 9.86 -17.42 8.26
C TYR A 139 8.52 -17.77 7.65
N VAL A 140 8.55 -18.30 6.44
CA VAL A 140 7.40 -18.90 5.80
C VAL A 140 7.58 -20.41 5.85
N TYR A 141 6.70 -21.07 6.59
CA TYR A 141 6.61 -22.52 6.67
C TYR A 141 5.57 -22.99 5.63
N TYR A 142 5.90 -24.03 4.88
CA TYR A 142 4.99 -24.66 3.92
C TYR A 142 5.27 -26.18 3.79
N SER A 143 4.35 -26.90 3.16
CA SER A 143 4.47 -28.34 2.92
C SER A 143 4.08 -28.66 1.48
N ASP A 144 4.57 -29.77 0.95
CA ASP A 144 4.13 -30.38 -0.31
C ASP A 144 2.94 -31.35 -0.12
N THR A 145 2.50 -31.54 1.12
CA THR A 145 1.32 -32.36 1.43
C THR A 145 0.20 -31.54 2.05
N GLU A 146 -1.01 -32.09 2.01
CA GLU A 146 -2.17 -31.51 2.67
C GLU A 146 -1.92 -31.25 4.17
N THR A 147 -2.23 -30.04 4.59
CA THR A 147 -2.14 -29.57 5.97
C THR A 147 -3.50 -29.03 6.43
N PRO A 148 -3.75 -28.93 7.75
CA PRO A 148 -4.93 -28.25 8.25
C PRO A 148 -5.03 -26.81 7.70
N PRO A 149 -6.23 -26.28 7.42
CA PRO A 149 -6.42 -24.88 7.05
C PRO A 149 -6.07 -23.95 8.23
N SER A 150 -5.77 -22.69 7.92
CA SER A 150 -5.63 -21.65 8.94
C SER A 150 -7.01 -21.23 9.44
N ASN A 151 -7.14 -20.96 10.74
CA ASN A 151 -8.37 -20.46 11.35
C ASN A 151 -8.28 -18.94 11.63
N TYR A 152 -7.68 -18.19 10.70
CA TYR A 152 -7.54 -16.75 10.87
C TYR A 152 -8.89 -16.04 10.78
N PRO A 153 -9.17 -15.07 11.66
CA PRO A 153 -10.40 -14.30 11.62
C PRO A 153 -10.41 -13.35 10.42
N ASN A 154 -11.56 -13.18 9.78
CA ASN A 154 -11.73 -12.16 8.75
C ASN A 154 -11.80 -10.78 9.40
N HIS A 155 -10.86 -9.87 9.14
CA HIS A 155 -10.90 -8.50 9.67
C HIS A 155 -11.48 -7.49 8.69
N VAL A 156 -11.32 -7.74 7.39
CA VAL A 156 -11.75 -6.86 6.32
C VAL A 156 -12.63 -7.58 5.32
N ASP A 157 -13.55 -6.85 4.70
CA ASP A 157 -14.48 -7.37 3.70
C ASP A 157 -14.73 -6.28 2.65
N VAL A 158 -15.13 -6.69 1.45
CA VAL A 158 -15.54 -5.77 0.39
C VAL A 158 -16.83 -6.25 -0.26
N LYS A 159 -17.82 -5.37 -0.33
CA LYS A 159 -19.10 -5.65 -0.97
C LYS A 159 -19.53 -4.55 -1.89
N GLU A 160 -20.30 -4.92 -2.90
CA GLU A 160 -20.97 -3.97 -3.77
C GLU A 160 -22.28 -3.51 -3.12
N VAL A 161 -22.48 -2.21 -3.06
CA VAL A 161 -23.70 -1.61 -2.48
C VAL A 161 -24.21 -0.50 -3.39
N HIS A 162 -25.53 -0.38 -3.45
CA HIS A 162 -26.19 0.77 -4.06
C HIS A 162 -26.61 1.74 -2.97
N TYR A 163 -26.28 3.02 -3.14
CA TYR A 163 -26.67 4.08 -2.24
C TYR A 163 -27.48 5.13 -2.99
N ASN A 164 -28.62 5.51 -2.40
CA ASN A 164 -29.44 6.60 -2.88
C ASN A 164 -29.87 7.46 -1.70
N TYR A 165 -29.59 8.75 -1.74
CA TYR A 165 -29.91 9.69 -0.69
C TYR A 165 -30.36 11.02 -1.26
N GLU A 166 -31.52 11.49 -0.79
CA GLU A 166 -32.09 12.79 -1.15
C GLU A 166 -31.86 13.79 -0.01
N TYR A 167 -30.96 14.74 -0.23
CA TYR A 167 -30.60 15.80 0.71
C TYR A 167 -31.76 16.75 0.95
N MET A 168 -32.46 17.11 -0.12
CA MET A 168 -33.60 18.02 -0.21
C MET A 168 -34.43 17.61 -1.42
N PRO A 169 -35.74 17.95 -1.49
CA PRO A 169 -36.57 17.61 -2.64
C PRO A 169 -35.92 18.04 -3.98
N GLY A 170 -35.60 17.06 -4.83
CA GLY A 170 -34.92 17.27 -6.11
C GLY A 170 -33.38 17.30 -6.06
N TYR A 171 -32.78 17.08 -4.89
CA TYR A 171 -31.34 17.05 -4.66
C TYR A 171 -30.96 15.68 -4.11
N SER A 172 -30.53 14.76 -4.97
CA SER A 172 -30.09 13.43 -4.57
C SER A 172 -28.72 13.06 -5.10
N ILE A 173 -28.07 12.13 -4.39
CA ILE A 173 -26.94 11.36 -4.89
C ILE A 173 -27.39 9.91 -4.98
N SER A 174 -27.18 9.31 -6.15
CA SER A 174 -27.40 7.88 -6.37
C SER A 174 -26.17 7.30 -7.04
N ALA A 175 -25.58 6.27 -6.41
CA ALA A 175 -24.33 5.69 -6.88
C ALA A 175 -24.13 4.26 -6.37
N ASP A 176 -23.42 3.47 -7.18
CA ASP A 176 -22.91 2.16 -6.82
C ASP A 176 -21.50 2.29 -6.27
N TYR A 177 -21.21 1.55 -5.20
CA TYR A 177 -19.93 1.59 -4.51
C TYR A 177 -19.37 0.19 -4.26
N TYR A 178 -18.04 0.08 -4.24
CA TYR A 178 -17.41 -0.88 -3.35
C TYR A 178 -17.35 -0.28 -1.94
N GLN A 179 -18.00 -0.95 -0.99
CA GLN A 179 -17.92 -0.66 0.43
C GLN A 179 -16.87 -1.55 1.06
N ILE A 180 -15.84 -0.95 1.64
CA ILE A 180 -14.82 -1.66 2.42
C ILE A 180 -15.28 -1.66 3.87
N GLU A 181 -15.34 -2.83 4.48
CA GLU A 181 -15.65 -2.99 5.90
C GLU A 181 -14.41 -3.45 6.67
N GLU A 182 -14.22 -2.92 7.86
CA GLU A 182 -13.25 -3.41 8.84
C GLU A 182 -13.94 -3.57 10.19
N LYS A 183 -14.08 -4.81 10.67
CA LYS A 183 -14.69 -5.14 11.98
C LYS A 183 -16.04 -4.47 12.22
N GLY A 184 -16.89 -4.42 11.19
CA GLY A 184 -18.23 -3.83 11.26
C GLY A 184 -18.28 -2.30 11.08
N PHE A 185 -17.15 -1.65 10.82
CA PHE A 185 -17.10 -0.24 10.45
C PHE A 185 -16.74 -0.08 8.97
N ILE A 186 -17.08 1.07 8.40
CA ILE A 186 -16.86 1.39 6.98
C ILE A 186 -15.79 2.49 6.90
N PRO A 187 -14.49 2.16 6.80
CA PRO A 187 -13.44 3.17 6.68
C PRO A 187 -13.46 3.89 5.31
N PHE A 188 -13.81 3.18 4.24
CA PHE A 188 -13.76 3.68 2.88
C PHE A 188 -14.89 3.15 2.01
N ILE A 189 -15.33 3.98 1.07
CA ILE A 189 -16.16 3.59 -0.07
C ILE A 189 -15.50 4.05 -1.36
N ILE A 190 -15.68 3.29 -2.44
CA ILE A 190 -15.12 3.58 -3.77
C ILE A 190 -16.27 3.64 -4.76
N ALA A 191 -16.52 4.82 -5.33
CA ALA A 191 -17.58 5.04 -6.31
C ALA A 191 -17.26 4.31 -7.63
N LEU A 192 -18.21 3.52 -8.10
CA LEU A 192 -18.13 2.74 -9.33
C LEU A 192 -18.76 3.52 -10.49
N GLU A 193 -19.99 3.96 -10.25
CA GLU A 193 -20.75 4.84 -11.13
C GLU A 193 -21.81 5.55 -10.28
N GLY A 194 -22.00 6.83 -10.53
CA GLY A 194 -22.88 7.64 -9.73
C GLY A 194 -23.33 8.88 -10.45
N ASN A 195 -24.44 9.44 -10.00
CA ASN A 195 -24.95 10.72 -10.45
C ASN A 195 -25.30 11.58 -9.24
N SER A 196 -24.91 12.85 -9.35
CA SER A 196 -25.30 13.92 -8.45
C SER A 196 -25.83 15.09 -9.29
N LEU A 197 -26.25 16.16 -8.63
CA LEU A 197 -26.60 17.41 -9.30
C LEU A 197 -25.45 18.03 -10.10
N GLU A 198 -24.21 17.77 -9.69
CA GLU A 198 -23.00 18.31 -10.34
C GLU A 198 -22.53 17.44 -11.52
N GLY A 199 -23.22 16.32 -11.78
CA GLY A 199 -22.90 15.41 -12.87
C GLY A 199 -22.64 13.98 -12.42
N SER A 200 -22.19 13.16 -13.36
CA SER A 200 -21.79 11.79 -13.11
C SER A 200 -20.43 11.74 -12.42
N PHE A 201 -20.16 10.68 -11.67
CA PHE A 201 -18.85 10.46 -11.05
C PHE A 201 -18.53 8.97 -10.96
N SER A 202 -17.24 8.65 -11.00
CA SER A 202 -16.68 7.32 -10.75
C SER A 202 -15.23 7.45 -10.30
N GLN A 203 -14.65 6.36 -9.79
CA GLN A 203 -13.25 6.30 -9.32
C GLN A 203 -12.93 7.24 -8.16
N GLN A 204 -13.96 7.70 -7.44
CA GLN A 204 -13.82 8.51 -6.23
C GLN A 204 -13.74 7.61 -5.00
N ILE A 205 -12.75 7.85 -4.14
CA ILE A 205 -12.69 7.26 -2.82
C ILE A 205 -13.22 8.28 -1.83
N THR A 206 -14.15 7.86 -0.97
CA THR A 206 -14.55 8.63 0.19
C THR A 206 -14.07 7.92 1.45
N ARG A 207 -13.26 8.61 2.24
CA ARG A 207 -12.92 8.22 3.61
C ARG A 207 -14.06 8.64 4.53
N LEU A 208 -14.55 7.71 5.34
CA LEU A 208 -15.55 8.01 6.36
C LEU A 208 -14.89 8.20 7.73
N LYS A 209 -15.56 8.94 8.60
CA LYS A 209 -15.16 9.18 9.99
C LYS A 209 -14.96 7.86 10.74
N PRO A 210 -14.07 7.82 11.74
CA PRO A 210 -13.88 6.63 12.57
C PRO A 210 -15.21 6.11 13.14
N LYS A 211 -15.37 4.79 13.11
CA LYS A 211 -16.57 4.07 13.61
C LYS A 211 -17.86 4.31 12.80
N SER A 212 -17.78 4.84 11.58
CA SER A 212 -18.94 4.92 10.69
C SER A 212 -19.46 3.52 10.36
N ILE A 213 -20.78 3.31 10.46
CA ILE A 213 -21.45 2.04 10.13
C ILE A 213 -22.44 2.19 8.97
N GLU A 214 -22.63 3.41 8.50
CA GLU A 214 -23.57 3.77 7.43
C GLU A 214 -22.90 4.77 6.48
N ILE A 215 -23.24 4.66 5.19
CA ILE A 215 -22.87 5.64 4.17
C ILE A 215 -23.85 6.80 4.31
N LEU A 216 -23.41 7.88 4.95
CA LEU A 216 -24.17 9.12 5.07
C LEU A 216 -23.25 10.30 4.80
N PRO A 217 -23.76 11.41 4.23
CA PRO A 217 -22.93 12.58 3.94
C PRO A 217 -22.21 13.11 5.19
N GLN A 218 -22.90 13.08 6.33
CA GLN A 218 -22.35 13.50 7.63
C GLN A 218 -21.16 12.65 8.14
N ASN A 219 -21.02 11.44 7.61
CA ASN A 219 -19.94 10.53 7.93
C ASN A 219 -18.75 10.71 6.99
N SER A 220 -18.89 11.44 5.88
CA SER A 220 -17.77 11.73 4.98
C SER A 220 -16.75 12.66 5.65
N GLU A 221 -15.46 12.37 5.46
CA GLU A 221 -14.33 13.16 5.95
C GLU A 221 -13.50 13.71 4.80
N LEU A 222 -13.09 12.85 3.87
CA LEU A 222 -12.20 13.20 2.76
C LEU A 222 -12.64 12.49 1.50
N LEU A 223 -12.56 13.18 0.36
CA LEU A 223 -12.81 12.59 -0.95
C LEU A 223 -11.63 12.81 -1.88
N ALA A 224 -11.23 11.77 -2.59
CA ALA A 224 -10.17 11.82 -3.60
C ALA A 224 -10.65 11.15 -4.89
N SER A 225 -10.49 11.82 -6.02
CA SER A 225 -10.82 11.32 -7.34
C SER A 225 -9.55 11.03 -8.12
N PHE A 226 -9.52 9.89 -8.79
CA PHE A 226 -8.39 9.43 -9.60
C PHE A 226 -8.75 9.38 -11.07
N ASP A 227 -9.68 10.22 -11.52
CA ASP A 227 -9.99 10.38 -12.93
C ASP A 227 -8.99 11.33 -13.60
N PHE A 228 -8.63 11.00 -14.83
CA PHE A 228 -7.93 11.93 -15.71
C PHE A 228 -8.95 12.78 -16.47
N MET A 229 -8.78 14.10 -16.44
CA MET A 229 -9.61 15.05 -17.19
C MET A 229 -8.76 16.10 -17.90
N TYR A 230 -9.29 16.66 -19.00
CA TYR A 230 -8.75 17.85 -19.65
C TYR A 230 -9.87 18.71 -20.23
N TYR A 231 -9.60 20.01 -20.34
CA TYR A 231 -10.51 20.99 -20.92
C TYR A 231 -10.33 21.14 -22.43
N TYR A 232 -11.40 21.16 -23.24
CA TYR A 232 -11.29 21.21 -24.70
C TYR A 232 -12.17 22.23 -25.43
N GLY A 233 -13.01 23.01 -24.74
CA GLY A 233 -13.96 23.91 -25.41
C GLY A 233 -13.92 25.36 -24.95
N ASN A 234 -15.11 25.99 -24.92
CA ASN A 234 -15.28 27.40 -24.57
C ASN A 234 -16.19 27.62 -23.35
N ASP A 235 -17.04 26.63 -23.03
CA ASP A 235 -17.93 26.63 -21.88
C ASP A 235 -17.35 25.78 -20.74
N ILE A 236 -17.79 25.99 -19.50
CA ILE A 236 -17.26 25.30 -18.31
C ILE A 236 -17.45 23.78 -18.35
N ASP A 237 -18.48 23.32 -19.06
CA ASP A 237 -18.82 21.90 -19.21
C ASP A 237 -18.08 21.21 -20.36
N ASP A 238 -17.27 21.95 -21.13
CA ASP A 238 -16.50 21.40 -22.25
C ASP A 238 -15.19 20.73 -21.77
N TYR A 239 -15.32 19.71 -20.92
CA TYR A 239 -14.24 18.85 -20.48
C TYR A 239 -14.47 17.41 -20.92
N SER A 240 -13.38 16.64 -21.03
CA SER A 240 -13.42 15.19 -21.17
C SER A 240 -12.81 14.60 -19.91
N SER A 241 -13.54 13.72 -19.22
CA SER A 241 -13.00 12.98 -18.08
C SER A 241 -13.18 11.48 -18.23
N SER A 242 -12.18 10.73 -17.73
CA SER A 242 -12.28 9.29 -17.60
C SER A 242 -13.36 8.83 -16.61
N TYR A 243 -13.98 9.70 -15.78
CA TYR A 243 -15.03 9.25 -14.86
C TYR A 243 -16.38 8.98 -15.53
N GLU A 244 -16.58 9.43 -16.77
CA GLU A 244 -17.91 9.56 -17.39
C GLU A 244 -18.61 8.21 -17.66
N GLN A 245 -17.85 7.16 -17.99
CA GLN A 245 -18.40 5.86 -18.36
C GLN A 245 -17.63 4.72 -17.69
N LEU A 246 -18.30 3.96 -16.81
CA LEU A 246 -17.76 2.73 -16.25
C LEU A 246 -17.59 1.66 -17.35
N ILE A 247 -16.42 1.01 -17.38
CA ILE A 247 -16.10 -0.07 -18.33
C ILE A 247 -16.08 -1.42 -17.63
N SER A 248 -15.42 -1.51 -16.48
CA SER A 248 -15.34 -2.74 -15.73
C SER A 248 -15.04 -2.49 -14.26
N LYS A 249 -15.58 -3.35 -13.42
CA LYS A 249 -15.31 -3.44 -11.98
C LYS A 249 -14.98 -4.89 -11.61
N LYS A 250 -13.99 -5.11 -10.76
CA LYS A 250 -13.58 -6.44 -10.32
C LYS A 250 -13.02 -6.43 -8.91
N ILE A 251 -13.47 -7.37 -8.07
CA ILE A 251 -12.78 -7.73 -6.84
C ILE A 251 -11.61 -8.64 -7.23
N LEU A 252 -10.38 -8.17 -7.01
CA LEU A 252 -9.15 -8.89 -7.33
C LEU A 252 -8.72 -9.78 -6.17
N VAL A 253 -8.87 -9.29 -4.94
CA VAL A 253 -8.56 -10.01 -3.71
C VAL A 253 -9.62 -9.66 -2.67
N ASP A 254 -10.15 -10.69 -2.01
CA ASP A 254 -11.05 -10.59 -0.87
C ASP A 254 -10.57 -11.57 0.19
N GLY A 255 -9.81 -11.08 1.16
CA GLY A 255 -9.17 -11.90 2.17
C GLY A 255 -9.12 -11.23 3.53
N ASN A 256 -8.63 -11.96 4.53
CA ASN A 256 -8.76 -11.60 5.94
C ASN A 256 -7.99 -10.36 6.40
N LEU A 257 -6.90 -10.01 5.73
CA LEU A 257 -6.03 -8.87 6.04
C LEU A 257 -6.02 -7.80 4.96
N MET A 258 -6.46 -8.09 3.74
CA MET A 258 -6.37 -7.18 2.61
C MET A 258 -7.45 -7.46 1.58
N VAL A 259 -8.08 -6.39 1.11
CA VAL A 259 -8.96 -6.38 -0.06
C VAL A 259 -8.33 -5.54 -1.17
N LYS A 260 -8.51 -6.00 -2.42
CA LYS A 260 -8.01 -5.33 -3.61
C LYS A 260 -9.10 -5.32 -4.67
N VAL A 261 -9.46 -4.14 -5.17
CA VAL A 261 -10.48 -3.98 -6.21
C VAL A 261 -9.94 -3.15 -7.36
N SER A 262 -10.44 -3.41 -8.57
CA SER A 262 -10.12 -2.65 -9.77
C SER A 262 -11.37 -2.02 -10.35
N VAL A 263 -11.25 -0.74 -10.71
CA VAL A 263 -12.26 0.02 -11.44
C VAL A 263 -11.60 0.54 -12.70
N THR A 264 -12.26 0.39 -13.84
CA THR A 264 -11.83 0.97 -15.11
C THR A 264 -12.98 1.74 -15.71
N SER A 265 -12.73 2.99 -16.07
CA SER A 265 -13.71 3.86 -16.72
C SER A 265 -13.04 4.66 -17.84
N LYS A 266 -13.85 5.33 -18.65
CA LYS A 266 -13.41 6.11 -19.79
C LYS A 266 -14.27 7.35 -20.00
N SER A 267 -13.75 8.24 -20.82
CA SER A 267 -14.50 9.36 -21.39
C SER A 267 -15.54 8.92 -22.42
N THR A 268 -16.61 9.67 -22.52
CA THR A 268 -17.65 9.59 -23.55
C THR A 268 -17.07 9.82 -24.94
N ARG A 269 -16.07 10.71 -25.04
CA ARG A 269 -15.31 10.96 -26.28
C ARG A 269 -14.37 9.83 -26.68
N ASN A 270 -14.19 8.86 -25.78
CA ASN A 270 -13.30 7.71 -25.95
C ASN A 270 -11.87 8.16 -26.31
N ASP A 271 -11.41 9.24 -25.68
CA ASP A 271 -10.07 9.81 -25.79
C ASP A 271 -9.23 9.57 -24.53
N LEU A 272 -9.87 9.44 -23.36
CA LEU A 272 -9.26 9.05 -22.10
C LEU A 272 -9.80 7.73 -21.56
N LYS A 273 -8.93 6.96 -20.90
CA LYS A 273 -9.27 5.79 -20.08
C LYS A 273 -8.43 5.77 -18.82
N THR A 274 -9.02 5.38 -17.70
CA THR A 274 -8.30 5.17 -16.45
C THR A 274 -8.62 3.81 -15.87
N THR A 275 -7.60 3.13 -15.36
CA THR A 275 -7.72 1.94 -14.53
C THR A 275 -7.10 2.25 -13.17
N ALA A 276 -7.92 2.19 -12.12
CA ALA A 276 -7.48 2.34 -10.74
C ALA A 276 -7.58 0.99 -10.00
N ILE A 277 -6.53 0.63 -9.27
CA ILE A 277 -6.49 -0.53 -8.37
C ILE A 277 -6.37 0.00 -6.95
N TYR A 278 -7.41 -0.26 -6.15
CA TYR A 278 -7.51 0.16 -4.77
C TYR A 278 -7.16 -1.02 -3.87
N THR A 279 -6.19 -0.85 -2.98
CA THR A 279 -5.75 -1.87 -2.03
C THR A 279 -5.90 -1.34 -0.62
N TYR A 280 -6.76 -1.98 0.16
CA TYR A 280 -6.95 -1.68 1.57
C TYR A 280 -6.41 -2.81 2.42
N TYR A 281 -5.52 -2.46 3.36
CA TYR A 281 -4.99 -3.40 4.33
C TYR A 281 -5.65 -3.15 5.69
N TYR A 282 -6.01 -4.24 6.36
CA TYR A 282 -6.37 -4.22 7.76
C TYR A 282 -5.27 -3.53 8.56
N CYS A 283 -5.64 -2.49 9.31
CA CYS A 283 -4.71 -1.75 10.15
C CYS A 283 -5.36 -1.48 11.50
N PRO A 284 -4.94 -2.14 12.60
CA PRO A 284 -5.52 -1.92 13.93
C PRO A 284 -5.25 -0.54 14.55
N LYS A 285 -4.65 0.40 13.80
CA LYS A 285 -4.51 1.81 14.20
C LYS A 285 -5.76 2.60 13.79
N GLU A 286 -5.96 3.74 14.44
CA GLU A 286 -7.07 4.65 14.13
C GLU A 286 -6.95 5.26 12.72
N ASN A 287 -5.72 5.64 12.32
CA ASN A 287 -5.50 6.23 11.02
C ASN A 287 -5.51 5.18 9.91
N LYS A 288 -6.62 5.10 9.19
CA LYS A 288 -6.82 4.19 8.06
C LYS A 288 -6.22 4.75 6.79
N ARG A 289 -5.65 3.87 5.96
CA ARG A 289 -5.02 4.22 4.69
C ARG A 289 -5.48 3.24 3.62
N ILE A 290 -5.62 3.75 2.41
CA ILE A 290 -5.87 2.98 1.21
C ILE A 290 -4.80 3.35 0.18
N TYR A 291 -4.27 2.35 -0.51
CA TYR A 291 -3.28 2.53 -1.55
C TYR A 291 -3.96 2.45 -2.91
N VAL A 292 -3.57 3.33 -3.82
CA VAL A 292 -4.16 3.38 -5.16
C VAL A 292 -3.05 3.32 -6.18
N HIS A 293 -3.13 2.36 -7.08
CA HIS A 293 -2.30 2.32 -8.27
C HIS A 293 -3.15 2.72 -9.46
N VAL A 294 -2.80 3.83 -10.12
CA VAL A 294 -3.59 4.43 -11.19
C VAL A 294 -2.81 4.37 -12.49
N LYS A 295 -3.48 3.92 -13.56
CA LYS A 295 -2.98 3.97 -14.93
C LYS A 295 -3.93 4.81 -15.77
N HIS A 296 -3.45 5.96 -16.23
CA HIS A 296 -4.15 6.78 -17.22
C HIS A 296 -3.66 6.46 -18.63
N GLU A 297 -4.58 6.38 -19.59
CA GLU A 297 -4.31 6.08 -20.99
C GLU A 297 -4.96 7.15 -21.88
N VAL A 298 -4.14 7.81 -22.70
CA VAL A 298 -4.57 8.72 -23.76
C VAL A 298 -4.75 7.89 -25.04
N LEU A 299 -6.00 7.74 -25.47
CA LEU A 299 -6.39 6.90 -26.61
C LEU A 299 -6.39 7.67 -27.94
N LYS A 300 -6.49 9.00 -27.88
CA LYS A 300 -6.50 9.92 -29.02
C LYS A 300 -5.73 11.18 -28.64
N GLU A 301 -5.25 11.94 -29.62
CA GLU A 301 -4.63 13.25 -29.37
C GLU A 301 -5.62 14.16 -28.62
N CYS A 302 -5.24 14.60 -27.42
CA CYS A 302 -5.97 15.56 -26.61
C CYS A 302 -5.38 16.95 -26.83
N ARG A 303 -6.23 17.95 -27.08
CA ARG A 303 -5.81 19.34 -27.21
C ARG A 303 -6.51 20.18 -26.16
N VAL A 304 -5.72 20.79 -25.28
CA VAL A 304 -6.22 21.76 -24.31
C VAL A 304 -6.61 23.04 -25.05
N ALA A 305 -7.85 23.48 -24.87
CA ALA A 305 -8.32 24.71 -25.50
C ALA A 305 -7.79 25.95 -24.76
N PRO A 306 -7.28 26.98 -25.47
CA PRO A 306 -6.93 28.26 -24.87
C PRO A 306 -8.20 29.04 -24.52
N GLY A 307 -8.24 29.73 -23.38
CA GLY A 307 -9.46 30.43 -22.97
C GLY A 307 -9.55 30.73 -21.47
N LYS A 308 -10.72 31.21 -21.04
CA LYS A 308 -10.98 31.60 -19.63
C LYS A 308 -10.78 30.44 -18.63
N PHE A 309 -10.90 29.20 -19.13
CA PHE A 309 -10.79 27.96 -18.36
C PHE A 309 -9.52 27.16 -18.68
N SER A 310 -8.61 27.69 -19.52
CA SER A 310 -7.43 26.98 -20.05
C SER A 310 -6.27 26.82 -19.06
N THR A 311 -6.58 26.75 -17.78
CA THR A 311 -5.63 26.37 -16.73
C THR A 311 -6.12 25.12 -16.00
N ILE A 312 -7.34 24.63 -16.32
CA ILE A 312 -7.69 23.23 -16.17
C ILE A 312 -7.02 22.51 -17.36
N ASP A 313 -5.69 22.48 -17.37
CA ASP A 313 -4.93 21.89 -18.47
C ASP A 313 -5.23 20.40 -18.53
N GLY A 314 -4.71 19.67 -17.55
CA GLY A 314 -5.02 18.29 -17.30
C GLY A 314 -4.91 17.99 -15.81
N THR A 315 -5.90 17.31 -15.26
CA THR A 315 -5.92 16.91 -13.86
C THR A 315 -5.82 15.40 -13.78
N PHE A 316 -4.79 14.88 -13.11
CA PHE A 316 -4.58 13.43 -12.91
C PHE A 316 -5.19 12.91 -11.61
N VAL A 317 -5.28 13.78 -10.60
CA VAL A 317 -5.85 13.47 -9.28
C VAL A 317 -6.51 14.73 -8.74
N THR A 318 -7.70 14.57 -8.17
CA THR A 318 -8.43 15.66 -7.50
C THR A 318 -8.66 15.31 -6.05
N PHE A 319 -8.20 16.16 -5.13
CA PHE A 319 -8.55 16.05 -3.71
C PHE A 319 -9.68 17.03 -3.41
N HIS A 320 -10.81 16.51 -2.94
CA HIS A 320 -11.99 17.31 -2.64
C HIS A 320 -12.10 17.51 -1.13
N TYR A 321 -11.99 18.75 -0.71
CA TYR A 321 -12.28 19.22 0.64
C TYR A 321 -13.48 20.14 0.57
N TYR A 322 -14.53 19.83 1.29
CA TYR A 322 -15.77 20.59 1.26
C TYR A 322 -16.31 20.76 2.66
N SER A 323 -17.08 21.82 2.87
CA SER A 323 -17.77 22.09 4.13
C SER A 323 -19.19 22.52 3.81
N PHE A 324 -20.16 21.67 4.15
CA PHE A 324 -21.57 22.00 4.10
C PHE A 324 -22.02 22.49 5.48
N ARG A 325 -22.72 23.63 5.52
CA ARG A 325 -23.28 24.21 6.74
C ARG A 325 -24.73 24.63 6.49
N SER A 326 -25.66 24.09 7.26
CA SER A 326 -27.08 24.41 7.27
C SER A 326 -27.55 24.81 8.67
N ASN A 327 -28.22 25.95 8.75
CA ASN A 327 -28.84 26.42 9.98
C ASN A 327 -30.12 25.64 10.34
N SER A 328 -30.76 25.00 9.35
CA SER A 328 -32.06 24.33 9.53
C SER A 328 -31.95 22.81 9.69
N ARG A 329 -30.87 22.19 9.21
CA ARG A 329 -30.65 20.73 9.25
C ARG A 329 -29.25 20.41 9.74
N LYS A 330 -29.14 19.86 10.96
CA LYS A 330 -27.85 19.58 11.59
C LYS A 330 -27.08 18.45 10.89
N GLU A 331 -27.80 17.50 10.32
CA GLU A 331 -27.29 16.40 9.51
C GLU A 331 -26.57 16.88 8.23
N LEU A 332 -26.83 18.11 7.79
CA LEU A 332 -26.13 18.74 6.65
C LEU A 332 -24.90 19.54 7.08
N ASN A 333 -24.54 19.54 8.37
CA ASN A 333 -23.31 20.17 8.87
C ASN A 333 -22.16 19.18 8.88
N PHE A 334 -21.47 19.04 7.75
CA PHE A 334 -20.39 18.07 7.59
C PHE A 334 -19.28 18.54 6.66
N GLY A 335 -18.16 17.81 6.67
CA GLY A 335 -16.95 18.19 5.97
C GLY A 335 -16.20 19.35 6.63
N GLU A 336 -14.91 19.41 6.36
CA GLU A 336 -13.98 20.43 6.84
C GLU A 336 -12.99 20.74 5.73
N ILE A 337 -12.70 22.04 5.54
CA ILE A 337 -11.64 22.48 4.65
C ILE A 337 -10.40 22.67 5.53
N PRO A 338 -9.29 21.97 5.25
CA PRO A 338 -8.08 22.13 6.03
C PRO A 338 -7.55 23.56 5.94
N PRO A 339 -6.84 24.06 6.95
CA PRO A 339 -6.34 25.43 6.95
C PRO A 339 -5.08 25.63 6.09
N TYR A 340 -4.39 24.56 5.73
CA TYR A 340 -3.13 24.60 4.99
C TYR A 340 -3.05 23.48 3.96
N ALA A 341 -2.28 23.72 2.90
CA ALA A 341 -1.78 22.69 2.01
C ALA A 341 -0.25 22.73 2.02
N HIS A 342 0.38 21.58 1.85
CA HIS A 342 1.83 21.43 1.79
C HIS A 342 2.21 20.69 0.52
N LEU A 343 3.21 21.22 -0.20
CA LEU A 343 3.78 20.60 -1.39
C LEU A 343 5.29 20.40 -1.19
N TYR A 344 5.79 19.19 -1.45
CA TYR A 344 7.22 18.95 -1.52
C TYR A 344 7.73 19.21 -2.94
N THR A 345 8.46 20.31 -3.12
CA THR A 345 8.83 20.86 -4.42
C THR A 345 10.21 20.40 -4.89
N GLU A 346 10.52 20.59 -6.17
CA GLU A 346 11.82 20.21 -6.77
C GLU A 346 13.06 20.80 -6.06
N ASP A 347 12.90 21.97 -5.43
CA ASP A 347 13.90 22.60 -4.55
C ASP A 347 14.20 21.82 -3.26
N LYS A 348 13.53 20.68 -3.02
CA LYS A 348 13.62 19.84 -1.83
C LYS A 348 13.19 20.54 -0.55
N ILE A 349 12.24 21.47 -0.66
CA ILE A 349 11.60 22.14 0.47
C ILE A 349 10.11 21.80 0.51
N VAL A 350 9.53 21.85 1.71
CA VAL A 350 8.08 21.81 1.86
C VAL A 350 7.56 23.25 1.81
N ARG A 351 6.80 23.58 0.78
CA ARG A 351 6.09 24.86 0.66
C ARG A 351 4.71 24.73 1.29
N GLU A 352 4.36 25.66 2.16
CA GLU A 352 3.05 25.74 2.83
C GLU A 352 2.21 26.84 2.21
N TYR A 353 0.94 26.53 1.95
CA TYR A 353 -0.04 27.45 1.42
C TYR A 353 -1.21 27.54 2.38
N LYS A 354 -1.62 28.75 2.73
CA LYS A 354 -2.79 28.97 3.58
C LYS A 354 -4.05 28.85 2.73
N LEU A 355 -4.99 28.04 3.20
CA LEU A 355 -6.30 27.84 2.56
C LEU A 355 -7.35 28.75 3.24
N ASP A 356 -8.28 29.29 2.46
CA ASP A 356 -9.49 29.88 3.02
C ASP A 356 -10.44 28.75 3.43
N THR A 357 -10.68 28.59 4.73
CA THR A 357 -11.61 27.58 5.25
C THR A 357 -13.08 27.96 5.06
N TYR A 358 -13.33 29.17 4.56
CA TYR A 358 -14.66 29.71 4.28
C TYR A 358 -14.67 30.51 2.95
N PRO A 359 -14.31 29.86 1.83
CA PRO A 359 -14.13 30.54 0.56
C PRO A 359 -15.45 31.17 0.12
N HIS A 360 -15.41 32.46 -0.23
CA HIS A 360 -16.55 33.16 -0.79
C HIS A 360 -16.41 33.15 -2.32
N ASN A 361 -17.37 32.54 -3.02
CA ASN A 361 -17.40 32.58 -4.48
C ASN A 361 -17.46 34.04 -4.95
N ALA A 362 -16.41 34.52 -5.60
CA ALA A 362 -16.47 35.79 -6.31
C ALA A 362 -17.30 35.57 -7.59
N PRO A 363 -18.26 36.45 -7.93
CA PRO A 363 -19.18 36.25 -9.07
C PRO A 363 -18.51 36.00 -10.43
N ASN A 364 -17.23 36.37 -10.57
CA ASN A 364 -16.46 36.26 -11.81
C ASN A 364 -15.30 35.26 -11.74
N ASP A 365 -15.05 34.68 -10.57
CA ASP A 365 -13.98 33.71 -10.33
C ASP A 365 -14.56 32.46 -9.68
N TRP A 366 -14.81 31.47 -10.54
CA TRP A 366 -15.44 30.21 -10.19
C TRP A 366 -14.42 29.22 -9.57
N CYS A 367 -13.12 29.55 -9.58
CA CYS A 367 -12.06 28.71 -9.03
C CYS A 367 -11.00 29.60 -8.33
N MET A 368 -11.09 29.72 -7.01
CA MET A 368 -10.04 30.36 -6.22
C MET A 368 -8.77 29.53 -6.26
N ARG A 369 -7.74 30.05 -6.92
CA ARG A 369 -6.44 29.38 -7.07
C ARG A 369 -5.52 29.75 -5.92
N ILE A 370 -4.75 28.75 -5.53
CA ILE A 370 -3.76 28.86 -4.44
C ILE A 370 -2.36 28.68 -5.02
N VAL A 371 -2.25 27.79 -6.01
CA VAL A 371 -1.12 27.63 -6.91
C VAL A 371 -1.69 27.53 -8.33
N ASP A 372 -1.14 28.29 -9.26
CA ASP A 372 -1.50 28.29 -10.68
C ASP A 372 -0.31 27.87 -11.56
N THR A 373 -0.59 27.52 -12.79
CA THR A 373 0.38 27.25 -13.87
C THR A 373 1.43 28.35 -14.04
N SER A 374 1.08 29.61 -13.76
CA SER A 374 2.03 30.74 -13.79
C SER A 374 3.04 30.74 -12.65
N ASP A 375 2.79 30.01 -11.57
CA ASP A 375 3.70 29.92 -10.42
C ASP A 375 4.86 28.94 -10.67
N ASP A 376 4.77 28.12 -11.74
CA ASP A 376 5.82 27.20 -12.20
C ASP A 376 6.35 26.30 -11.06
N ILE A 377 5.44 25.60 -10.38
CA ILE A 377 5.75 24.79 -9.21
C ILE A 377 5.75 23.30 -9.57
N ASP A 378 6.96 22.75 -9.68
CA ASP A 378 7.16 21.32 -9.85
C ASP A 378 7.33 20.57 -8.52
N LEU A 379 6.79 19.35 -8.46
CA LEU A 379 6.96 18.42 -7.35
C LEU A 379 8.36 17.78 -7.38
N ALA A 380 8.86 17.39 -6.21
CA ALA A 380 10.15 16.71 -6.08
C ALA A 380 10.18 15.31 -6.70
N ASP A 381 11.37 14.71 -6.70
CA ASP A 381 11.63 13.32 -7.12
C ASP A 381 10.85 12.27 -6.32
N ILE A 382 10.54 12.58 -5.06
CA ILE A 382 9.61 11.81 -4.23
C ILE A 382 8.38 12.69 -3.99
N PRO A 383 7.45 12.79 -4.96
CA PRO A 383 6.35 13.73 -4.89
C PRO A 383 5.48 13.46 -3.67
N TRP A 384 5.23 14.50 -2.89
CA TRP A 384 4.39 14.43 -1.70
C TRP A 384 3.59 15.72 -1.57
N SER A 385 2.32 15.55 -1.21
CA SER A 385 1.41 16.63 -0.85
C SER A 385 0.60 16.24 0.39
N SER A 386 0.30 17.20 1.23
CA SER A 386 -0.68 17.04 2.31
C SER A 386 -1.61 18.24 2.39
N PHE A 387 -2.77 18.01 3.00
CA PHE A 387 -3.78 19.01 3.28
C PHE A 387 -4.31 18.73 4.68
#